data_AF-A0AAU9PQX9-F1
#
_entry.id   AF-A0AAU9PQX9-F1
#
_cell.length_a   1.000
_cell.length_b   1.000
_cell.length_c   1.000
_cell.angle_alpha   90.00
_cell.angle_beta   90.00
_cell.angle_gamma   90.00
#
_symmetry.space_group_name_H-M   'P 1'
#
loop_
_entity.id
_entity.type
_entity.pdbx_description
1 polymer ?
#
loop_
_entity_poly.entity_id
_entity_poly.type
_entity_poly.pdbx_seq_one_letter_code
_entity_poly.pdbx_strand_id
1 'polypeptide(L)'
;MFKASSIVLVQNPEQQEGNENLSWYVLQLQEDIEFAETTLKGILKSVNRLIQKAEKQQPNNLMKLLAESRGFEGVEKFESHHVPPLVAEEYLNCWSLSLVTLTSIAMSLPNIQKNKVDWLVSGVSEGLVYVKLVEKTLNATDNHVSIQKAAETLWVEVEVYHKWLGNKLPKPKPKVNTLGHILQWLRDTAKNKANEVESKNDNFKYRSICANLMYRITETILLSYHGNNDEISQEELFALLSSMIADILAACLTNLPQVIAMKCHENAIEKREASVRAAAQLLGETTHIINSLQVRELPSLNPDELAFIDKWRAYLSDPFP
;
A
#
# COMPACT_ATOMS: atom_id res chain seq x y z
N MET A 1 33.34 -9.63 5.17
CA MET A 1 33.25 -8.41 4.33
C MET A 1 32.29 -8.75 3.19
N PHE A 2 31.00 -8.61 3.44
CA PHE A 2 29.95 -9.08 2.53
C PHE A 2 29.73 -8.02 1.44
N LYS A 3 30.06 -8.36 0.19
CA LYS A 3 29.61 -7.61 -0.98
C LYS A 3 28.21 -8.09 -1.32
N ALA A 4 27.26 -7.17 -1.32
CA ALA A 4 25.93 -7.40 -1.86
C ALA A 4 26.05 -7.60 -3.38
N SER A 5 25.63 -8.77 -3.87
CA SER A 5 25.44 -9.00 -5.29
C SER A 5 24.01 -8.63 -5.65
N SER A 6 23.89 -7.74 -6.62
CA SER A 6 22.66 -7.26 -7.23
C SER A 6 21.85 -8.43 -7.79
N ILE A 7 20.58 -8.53 -7.40
CA ILE A 7 19.64 -9.52 -7.95
C ILE A 7 19.15 -8.96 -9.29
N VAL A 8 19.68 -9.51 -10.39
CA VAL A 8 19.09 -9.37 -11.72
C VAL A 8 18.13 -10.54 -11.90
N LEU A 9 16.82 -10.27 -11.86
CA LEU A 9 15.80 -11.25 -12.20
C LEU A 9 15.70 -11.36 -13.73
N VAL A 10 16.09 -12.54 -14.21
CA VAL A 10 16.18 -12.95 -15.61
C VAL A 10 14.82 -12.89 -16.32
N GLN A 11 14.83 -12.35 -17.55
CA GLN A 11 13.73 -12.38 -18.51
C GLN A 11 13.51 -13.80 -19.07
N ASN A 12 12.24 -14.21 -19.17
CA ASN A 12 11.63 -15.32 -19.93
C ASN A 12 12.26 -16.74 -19.91
N PRO A 13 11.44 -17.80 -19.78
CA PRO A 13 11.91 -19.16 -19.59
C PRO A 13 12.23 -19.85 -20.92
N GLU A 14 13.38 -19.55 -21.51
CA GLU A 14 14.04 -20.48 -22.42
C GLU A 14 15.26 -21.07 -21.72
N GLN A 15 15.04 -22.25 -21.13
CA GLN A 15 16.03 -23.31 -20.90
C GLN A 15 17.45 -22.85 -20.55
N GLN A 16 17.65 -22.38 -19.31
CA GLN A 16 18.91 -22.60 -18.61
C GLN A 16 18.58 -23.12 -17.20
N GLU A 17 18.41 -24.44 -17.08
CA GLU A 17 18.64 -25.15 -15.82
C GLU A 17 20.14 -25.04 -15.49
N GLY A 18 20.54 -23.88 -14.96
CA GLY A 18 21.69 -23.83 -14.08
C GLY A 18 21.30 -24.64 -12.85
N ASN A 19 21.67 -25.92 -12.84
CA ASN A 19 21.49 -26.80 -11.69
C ASN A 19 22.46 -26.33 -10.59
N GLU A 20 22.15 -25.19 -9.96
CA GLU A 20 22.79 -24.77 -8.72
C GLU A 20 22.66 -25.95 -7.78
N ASN A 21 23.80 -26.53 -7.39
CA ASN A 21 23.78 -27.69 -6.51
C ASN A 21 23.18 -27.23 -5.18
N LEU A 22 21.89 -27.49 -4.96
CA LEU A 22 21.11 -27.11 -3.78
C LEU A 22 21.27 -28.10 -2.61
N SER A 23 22.10 -29.13 -2.77
CA SER A 23 22.27 -30.19 -1.77
C SER A 23 22.84 -29.68 -0.43
N TRP A 24 23.54 -28.53 -0.44
CA TRP A 24 24.04 -27.81 0.74
C TRP A 24 22.96 -27.25 1.67
N TYR A 25 21.72 -27.11 1.21
CA TYR A 25 20.60 -26.64 2.05
C TYR A 25 19.90 -27.76 2.83
N VAL A 26 20.30 -29.02 2.63
CA VAL A 26 19.78 -30.18 3.36
C VAL A 26 20.87 -30.70 4.29
N LEU A 27 20.51 -31.02 5.53
CA LEU A 27 21.41 -31.72 6.45
C LEU A 27 21.78 -33.08 5.86
N GLN A 28 23.04 -33.22 5.45
CA GLN A 28 23.59 -34.47 4.94
C GLN A 28 24.22 -35.24 6.10
N LEU A 29 23.69 -36.44 6.37
CA LEU A 29 24.44 -37.44 7.14
C LEU A 29 25.40 -38.14 6.17
N GLN A 30 26.59 -38.50 6.66
CA GLN A 30 27.77 -38.85 5.86
C GLN A 30 27.60 -40.06 4.91
N GLU A 31 26.47 -40.76 4.97
CA GLU A 31 26.12 -41.93 4.16
C GLU A 31 24.89 -41.73 3.23
N ASP A 32 24.25 -40.55 3.21
CA ASP A 32 22.87 -40.38 2.69
C ASP A 32 22.70 -39.23 1.66
N ILE A 33 23.63 -39.09 0.71
CA ILE A 33 23.55 -38.06 -0.35
C ILE A 33 22.29 -38.22 -1.21
N GLU A 34 21.89 -39.46 -1.54
CA GLU A 34 20.69 -39.77 -2.33
C GLU A 34 19.38 -39.41 -1.59
N PHE A 35 19.38 -39.53 -0.26
CA PHE A 35 18.26 -39.15 0.60
C PHE A 35 18.07 -37.62 0.64
N ALA A 36 19.17 -36.86 0.63
CA ALA A 36 19.13 -35.41 0.59
C ALA A 36 18.53 -34.88 -0.72
N GLU A 37 18.91 -35.44 -1.87
CA GLU A 37 18.34 -35.07 -3.17
C GLU A 37 16.84 -35.41 -3.27
N THR A 38 16.44 -36.59 -2.81
CA THR A 38 15.04 -37.04 -2.86
C THR A 38 14.15 -36.16 -1.97
N THR A 39 14.63 -35.87 -0.76
CA THR A 39 13.96 -34.94 0.17
C THR A 39 13.80 -33.55 -0.45
N LEU A 40 14.87 -33.01 -1.02
CA LEU A 40 14.85 -31.70 -1.66
C LEU A 40 13.85 -31.64 -2.82
N LYS A 41 13.86 -32.63 -3.71
CA LYS A 41 12.88 -32.75 -4.82
C LYS A 41 11.44 -32.79 -4.29
N GLY A 42 11.21 -33.51 -3.20
CA GLY A 42 9.90 -33.55 -2.53
C GLY A 42 9.44 -32.18 -2.02
N ILE A 43 10.34 -31.44 -1.36
CA ILE A 43 10.07 -30.09 -0.85
C ILE A 43 9.77 -29.12 -2.01
N LEU A 44 10.62 -29.08 -3.05
CA LEU A 44 10.41 -28.23 -4.23
C LEU A 44 9.04 -28.51 -4.88
N LYS A 45 8.70 -29.80 -5.07
CA LYS A 45 7.40 -30.19 -5.63
C LYS A 45 6.23 -29.70 -4.78
N SER A 46 6.35 -29.76 -3.45
CA SER A 46 5.33 -29.29 -2.51
C SER A 46 5.17 -27.76 -2.58
N VAL A 47 6.28 -27.03 -2.55
CA VAL A 47 6.30 -25.56 -2.64
C VAL A 47 5.74 -25.07 -3.99
N ASN A 48 6.18 -25.67 -5.10
CA ASN A 48 5.67 -25.33 -6.44
C ASN A 48 4.17 -25.58 -6.56
N ARG A 49 3.65 -26.68 -5.99
CA ARG A 49 2.21 -26.95 -5.96
C ARG A 49 1.45 -25.89 -5.15
N LEU A 50 2.04 -25.36 -4.08
CA LEU A 50 1.44 -24.30 -3.28
C LEU A 50 1.37 -23.00 -4.09
N ILE A 51 2.46 -22.61 -4.76
CA ILE A 51 2.52 -21.42 -5.64
C ILE A 51 1.43 -21.52 -6.73
N GLN A 52 1.37 -22.64 -7.47
CA GLN A 52 0.38 -22.85 -8.54
C GLN A 52 -1.07 -22.81 -8.04
N LYS A 53 -1.32 -23.22 -6.79
CA LYS A 53 -2.65 -23.12 -6.18
C LYS A 53 -2.96 -21.66 -5.83
N ALA A 54 -2.00 -20.95 -5.28
CA ALA A 54 -2.10 -19.56 -4.86
C ALA A 54 -2.25 -18.59 -6.05
N GLU A 55 -1.66 -18.90 -7.21
CA GLU A 55 -1.86 -18.16 -8.47
C GLU A 55 -3.34 -18.08 -8.90
N LYS A 56 -4.17 -19.04 -8.49
CA LYS A 56 -5.61 -19.02 -8.78
C LYS A 56 -6.40 -18.11 -7.82
N GLN A 57 -5.74 -17.57 -6.79
CA GLN A 57 -6.33 -16.75 -5.74
C GLN A 57 -5.90 -15.28 -5.86
N GLN A 58 -5.47 -14.87 -7.06
CA GLN A 58 -5.05 -13.51 -7.31
C GLN A 58 -6.14 -12.47 -7.01
N PRO A 59 -5.74 -11.29 -6.51
CA PRO A 59 -6.65 -10.21 -6.15
C PRO A 59 -7.14 -9.47 -7.41
N ASN A 60 -8.27 -9.94 -7.96
CA ASN A 60 -8.78 -9.47 -9.24
C ASN A 60 -9.20 -7.99 -9.25
N ASN A 61 -9.72 -7.47 -8.13
CA ASN A 61 -10.14 -6.07 -8.07
C ASN A 61 -8.92 -5.16 -7.91
N LEU A 62 -7.93 -5.57 -7.12
CA LEU A 62 -6.65 -4.88 -7.02
C LEU A 62 -5.94 -4.82 -8.38
N MET A 63 -5.90 -5.92 -9.13
CA MET A 63 -5.28 -5.94 -10.46
C MET A 63 -5.93 -4.94 -11.42
N LYS A 64 -7.27 -4.83 -11.39
CA LYS A 64 -7.99 -3.82 -12.19
C LYS A 64 -7.68 -2.40 -11.73
N LEU A 65 -7.58 -2.17 -10.42
CA LEU A 65 -7.22 -0.86 -9.87
C LEU A 65 -5.79 -0.46 -10.23
N LEU A 66 -4.83 -1.39 -10.15
CA LEU A 66 -3.43 -1.15 -10.54
C LEU A 66 -3.27 -0.80 -12.03
N ALA A 67 -4.20 -1.23 -12.89
CA ALA A 67 -4.22 -0.86 -14.30
C ALA A 67 -4.53 0.64 -14.53
N GLU A 68 -5.13 1.33 -13.56
CA GLU A 68 -5.34 2.79 -13.61
C GLU A 68 -4.06 3.59 -13.31
N SER A 69 -3.04 2.93 -12.76
CA SER A 69 -1.76 3.58 -12.46
C SER A 69 -0.93 3.75 -13.73
N ARG A 70 -0.58 5.00 -14.03
CA ARG A 70 0.25 5.38 -15.21
C ARG A 70 1.70 5.69 -14.85
N GLY A 71 2.02 5.67 -13.56
CA GLY A 71 3.33 6.02 -13.03
C GLY A 71 3.29 6.02 -11.51
N PHE A 72 3.99 6.98 -10.91
CA PHE A 72 4.01 7.16 -9.45
C PHE A 72 3.71 8.61 -9.04
N GLU A 73 3.22 9.43 -9.97
CA GLU A 73 2.99 10.86 -9.76
C GLU A 73 1.93 11.10 -8.65
N GLY A 74 0.97 10.19 -8.51
CA GLY A 74 0.01 10.22 -7.43
C GLY A 74 0.63 10.14 -6.03
N VAL A 75 1.81 9.53 -5.89
CA VAL A 75 2.55 9.46 -4.61
C VAL A 75 3.04 10.84 -4.19
N GLU A 76 3.47 11.67 -5.14
CA GLU A 76 3.90 13.04 -4.87
C GLU A 76 2.69 13.95 -4.60
N LYS A 77 1.66 13.86 -5.46
CA LYS A 77 0.60 14.87 -5.57
C LYS A 77 -0.51 14.78 -4.53
N PHE A 78 -0.66 13.66 -3.82
CA PHE A 78 -1.80 13.49 -2.91
C PHE A 78 -1.80 14.48 -1.74
N GLU A 79 -0.64 15.01 -1.37
CA GLU A 79 -0.47 15.97 -0.28
C GLU A 79 0.67 16.95 -0.60
N SER A 80 0.51 18.24 -0.27
CA SER A 80 1.51 19.28 -0.50
C SER A 80 2.23 19.69 0.80
N HIS A 81 3.54 19.89 0.71
CA HIS A 81 4.37 20.48 1.75
C HIS A 81 4.04 21.96 2.01
N HIS A 82 3.32 22.62 1.10
CA HIS A 82 2.83 24.00 1.29
C HIS A 82 1.64 24.08 2.25
N VAL A 83 0.99 22.95 2.57
CA VAL A 83 -0.10 22.90 3.54
C VAL A 83 0.48 22.61 4.94
N PRO A 84 0.39 23.55 5.89
CA PRO A 84 0.90 23.34 7.24
C PRO A 84 0.11 22.22 7.95
N PRO A 85 0.71 21.50 8.91
CA PRO A 85 -0.02 20.51 9.69
C PRO A 85 -1.08 21.16 10.61
N LEU A 86 -2.13 20.42 10.95
CA LEU A 86 -3.16 20.88 11.90
C LEU A 86 -2.65 20.92 13.34
N VAL A 87 -1.72 20.03 13.67
CA VAL A 87 -1.15 19.89 15.01
C VAL A 87 0.35 20.09 14.95
N ALA A 88 0.93 20.55 16.05
CA ALA A 88 2.38 20.80 16.14
C ALA A 88 3.22 19.50 16.07
N GLU A 89 2.63 18.35 16.37
CA GLU A 89 3.27 17.05 16.20
C GLU A 89 3.24 16.67 14.72
N GLU A 90 4.41 16.57 14.09
CA GLU A 90 4.51 16.13 12.71
C GLU A 90 4.37 14.61 12.63
N TYR A 91 3.35 14.15 11.91
CA TYR A 91 3.13 12.72 11.67
C TYR A 91 3.73 12.34 10.31
N LEU A 92 4.54 11.28 10.30
CA LEU A 92 5.03 10.64 9.07
C LEU A 92 3.86 10.10 8.26
N ASN A 93 4.02 10.01 6.94
CA ASN A 93 3.01 9.35 6.12
C ASN A 93 3.17 7.84 6.17
N CYS A 94 2.05 7.13 6.04
CA CYS A 94 2.07 5.69 5.83
C CYS A 94 1.18 5.32 4.65
N TRP A 95 1.53 4.22 3.97
CA TRP A 95 0.83 3.77 2.77
C TRP A 95 -0.66 3.54 3.05
N SER A 96 -0.96 2.81 4.13
CA SER A 96 -2.33 2.45 4.47
C SER A 96 -3.20 3.67 4.79
N LEU A 97 -2.71 4.63 5.59
CA LEU A 97 -3.50 5.80 5.95
C LEU A 97 -3.78 6.71 4.75
N SER A 98 -2.80 6.88 3.85
CA SER A 98 -3.00 7.63 2.60
C SER A 98 -4.09 7.00 1.74
N LEU A 99 -4.06 5.68 1.56
CA LEU A 99 -5.07 4.94 0.79
C LEU A 99 -6.47 5.06 1.41
N VAL A 100 -6.59 4.85 2.72
CA VAL A 100 -7.85 4.95 3.46
C VAL A 100 -8.44 6.37 3.35
N THR A 101 -7.59 7.38 3.47
CA THR A 101 -8.02 8.79 3.43
C THR A 101 -8.49 9.20 2.03
N LEU A 102 -7.72 8.87 0.98
CA LEU A 102 -8.13 9.14 -0.41
C LEU A 102 -9.42 8.41 -0.78
N THR A 103 -9.57 7.15 -0.35
CA THR A 103 -10.79 6.37 -0.56
C THR A 103 -11.98 7.01 0.14
N SER A 104 -11.80 7.53 1.36
CA SER A 104 -12.84 8.25 2.11
C SER A 104 -13.30 9.52 1.38
N ILE A 105 -12.37 10.24 0.75
CA ILE A 105 -12.70 11.41 -0.08
C ILE A 105 -13.52 10.96 -1.30
N ALA A 106 -13.08 9.91 -2.00
CA ALA A 106 -13.79 9.38 -3.18
C ALA A 106 -15.21 8.91 -2.84
N MET A 107 -15.39 8.23 -1.70
CA MET A 107 -16.71 7.82 -1.18
C MET A 107 -17.61 8.99 -0.75
N SER A 108 -17.04 10.18 -0.54
CA SER A 108 -17.80 11.37 -0.17
C SER A 108 -18.46 12.07 -1.35
N LEU A 109 -18.15 11.67 -2.59
CA LEU A 109 -18.68 12.26 -3.81
C LEU A 109 -20.08 11.68 -4.13
N PRO A 110 -21.17 12.44 -3.96
CA PRO A 110 -22.53 11.91 -4.06
C PRO A 110 -22.99 11.57 -5.48
N ASN A 111 -22.35 12.13 -6.52
CA ASN A 111 -22.78 11.93 -7.91
C ASN A 111 -22.07 10.76 -8.61
N ILE A 112 -21.20 10.03 -7.90
CA ILE A 112 -20.52 8.87 -8.47
C ILE A 112 -21.43 7.65 -8.40
N GLN A 113 -21.50 6.92 -9.53
CA GLN A 113 -22.26 5.67 -9.59
C GLN A 113 -21.76 4.69 -8.53
N LYS A 114 -22.69 4.10 -7.77
CA LYS A 114 -22.38 3.22 -6.65
C LYS A 114 -21.43 2.08 -7.03
N ASN A 115 -21.65 1.45 -8.19
CA ASN A 115 -20.78 0.37 -8.68
C ASN A 115 -19.31 0.80 -8.89
N LYS A 116 -19.04 2.06 -9.25
CA LYS A 116 -17.67 2.59 -9.35
C LYS A 116 -17.04 2.74 -7.97
N VAL A 117 -17.80 3.24 -6.99
CA VAL A 117 -17.35 3.35 -5.61
C VAL A 117 -17.08 1.96 -5.02
N ASP A 118 -18.02 1.02 -5.18
CA ASP A 118 -17.89 -0.37 -4.71
C ASP A 118 -16.67 -1.07 -5.35
N TRP A 119 -16.41 -0.82 -6.63
CA TRP A 119 -15.22 -1.32 -7.32
C TRP A 119 -13.92 -0.76 -6.72
N LEU A 120 -13.84 0.57 -6.50
CA LEU A 120 -12.66 1.21 -5.91
C LEU A 120 -12.40 0.66 -4.50
N VAL A 121 -13.45 0.61 -3.66
CA VAL A 121 -13.37 0.07 -2.29
C VAL A 121 -12.87 -1.37 -2.33
N SER A 122 -13.43 -2.23 -3.18
CA SER A 122 -13.00 -3.64 -3.29
C SER A 122 -11.53 -3.78 -3.70
N GLY A 123 -11.05 -2.95 -4.64
CA GLY A 123 -9.65 -2.93 -5.04
C GLY A 123 -8.72 -2.47 -3.92
N VAL A 124 -9.12 -1.46 -3.16
CA VAL A 124 -8.38 -0.97 -1.98
C VAL A 124 -8.40 -1.99 -0.85
N SER A 125 -9.52 -2.67 -0.58
CA SER A 125 -9.61 -3.75 0.41
C SER A 125 -8.59 -4.85 0.14
N GLU A 126 -8.54 -5.33 -1.11
CA GLU A 126 -7.57 -6.34 -1.55
C GLU A 126 -6.13 -5.80 -1.45
N GLY A 127 -5.89 -4.56 -1.86
CA GLY A 127 -4.59 -3.90 -1.77
C GLY A 127 -4.07 -3.77 -0.34
N LEU A 128 -4.92 -3.38 0.60
CA LEU A 128 -4.55 -3.15 2.01
C LEU A 128 -4.04 -4.42 2.70
N VAL A 129 -4.45 -5.61 2.25
CA VAL A 129 -3.89 -6.89 2.74
C VAL A 129 -2.37 -6.93 2.52
N TYR A 130 -1.92 -6.56 1.32
CA TYR A 130 -0.51 -6.58 0.94
C TYR A 130 0.24 -5.36 1.46
N VAL A 131 -0.37 -4.17 1.45
CA VAL A 131 0.21 -2.96 2.05
C VAL A 131 0.54 -3.17 3.51
N LYS A 132 -0.39 -3.74 4.28
CA LYS A 132 -0.18 -4.09 5.69
C LYS A 132 0.99 -5.06 5.88
N LEU A 133 1.19 -5.96 4.92
CA LEU A 133 2.32 -6.89 4.96
C LEU A 133 3.65 -6.18 4.74
N VAL A 134 3.71 -5.28 3.75
CA VAL A 134 4.87 -4.42 3.49
C VAL A 134 5.19 -3.58 4.72
N GLU A 135 4.20 -2.87 5.25
CA GLU A 135 4.34 -2.00 6.41
C GLU A 135 4.84 -2.73 7.65
N LYS A 136 4.31 -3.93 7.95
CA LYS A 136 4.75 -4.73 9.10
C LYS A 136 6.14 -5.33 8.94
N THR A 137 6.58 -5.56 7.71
CA THR A 137 7.85 -6.24 7.43
C THR A 137 9.00 -5.23 7.30
N LEU A 138 8.73 -4.08 6.68
CA LEU A 138 9.75 -3.10 6.31
C LEU A 138 9.66 -1.78 7.10
N ASN A 139 8.46 -1.39 7.58
CA ASN A 139 8.22 -0.11 8.26
C ASN A 139 7.83 -0.29 9.74
N ALA A 140 8.52 -1.18 10.46
CA ALA A 140 8.14 -1.60 11.81
C ALA A 140 8.57 -0.66 12.96
N THR A 141 8.94 0.60 12.69
CA THR A 141 9.32 1.55 13.76
C THR A 141 8.11 1.98 14.60
N ASP A 142 8.32 2.33 15.88
CA ASP A 142 7.25 2.67 16.83
C ASP A 142 6.29 3.76 16.33
N ASN A 143 6.81 4.81 15.70
CA ASN A 143 6.00 5.89 15.13
C ASN A 143 5.07 5.36 14.03
N HIS A 144 5.61 4.60 13.07
CA HIS A 144 4.83 4.01 11.98
C HIS A 144 3.78 3.01 12.48
N VAL A 145 4.11 2.19 13.50
CA VAL A 145 3.15 1.22 14.08
C VAL A 145 1.90 1.92 14.60
N SER A 146 2.03 3.09 15.22
CA SER A 146 0.87 3.85 15.72
C SER A 146 -0.03 4.36 14.60
N ILE A 147 0.56 4.82 13.50
CA ILE A 147 -0.14 5.36 12.32
C ILE A 147 -0.80 4.22 11.53
N GLN A 148 -0.12 3.08 11.38
CA GLN A 148 -0.66 1.88 10.76
C GLN A 148 -1.88 1.35 11.53
N LYS A 149 -1.83 1.31 12.86
CA LYS A 149 -2.99 0.95 13.69
C LYS A 149 -4.15 1.94 13.53
N ALA A 150 -3.84 3.22 13.36
CA ALA A 150 -4.85 4.23 13.05
C ALA A 150 -5.50 3.96 11.68
N ALA A 151 -4.71 3.68 10.64
CA ALA A 151 -5.22 3.31 9.33
C ALA A 151 -6.11 2.06 9.38
N GLU A 152 -5.69 1.00 10.09
CA GLU A 152 -6.48 -0.23 10.26
C GLU A 152 -7.83 0.03 10.94
N THR A 153 -7.83 0.85 12.00
CA THR A 153 -9.06 1.20 12.73
C THR A 153 -10.00 2.03 11.87
N LEU A 154 -9.45 3.02 11.15
CA LEU A 154 -10.22 3.89 10.27
C LEU A 154 -10.79 3.10 9.08
N TRP A 155 -10.04 2.16 8.53
CA TRP A 155 -10.49 1.37 7.38
C TRP A 155 -11.76 0.57 7.68
N VAL A 156 -11.85 -0.05 8.86
CA VAL A 156 -13.08 -0.75 9.28
C VAL A 156 -14.28 0.20 9.30
N GLU A 157 -14.06 1.44 9.73
CA GLU A 157 -15.11 2.45 9.77
C GLU A 157 -15.56 2.86 8.36
N VAL A 158 -14.60 3.05 7.45
CA VAL A 158 -14.83 3.47 6.07
C VAL A 158 -15.49 2.35 5.27
N GLU A 159 -14.92 1.15 5.27
CA GLU A 159 -15.37 0.01 4.47
C GLU A 159 -16.73 -0.52 4.95
N VAL A 160 -16.89 -0.74 6.26
CA VAL A 160 -18.10 -1.40 6.80
C VAL A 160 -19.21 -0.39 7.05
N TYR A 161 -18.89 0.71 7.73
CA TYR A 161 -19.92 1.66 8.19
C TYR A 161 -20.12 2.85 7.25
N HIS A 162 -19.32 2.98 6.20
CA HIS A 162 -19.35 4.11 5.27
C HIS A 162 -19.24 5.43 6.03
N LYS A 163 -18.29 5.47 6.98
CA LYS A 163 -18.05 6.60 7.86
C LYS A 163 -16.57 6.95 7.96
N TRP A 164 -16.29 8.21 8.24
CA TRP A 164 -14.97 8.71 8.57
C TRP A 164 -15.04 9.47 9.91
N LEU A 165 -14.41 8.92 10.95
CA LEU A 165 -14.41 9.47 12.31
C LEU A 165 -15.81 9.85 12.82
N GLY A 166 -16.78 8.98 12.60
CA GLY A 166 -18.19 9.09 12.96
C GLY A 166 -19.06 9.76 11.91
N ASN A 167 -18.49 10.37 10.88
CA ASN A 167 -19.20 11.15 9.86
C ASN A 167 -19.56 10.28 8.65
N LYS A 168 -20.83 10.26 8.24
CA LYS A 168 -21.32 9.45 7.11
C LYS A 168 -20.78 9.95 5.76
N LEU A 169 -20.40 9.01 4.89
CA LEU A 169 -19.96 9.23 3.51
C LEU A 169 -20.99 8.63 2.52
N PRO A 170 -21.53 9.39 1.55
CA PRO A 170 -21.49 10.85 1.44
C PRO A 170 -22.42 11.51 2.48
N LYS A 171 -22.25 12.82 2.66
CA LYS A 171 -23.09 13.62 3.57
C LYS A 171 -24.56 13.59 3.09
N PRO A 172 -25.53 13.22 3.93
CA PRO A 172 -26.91 12.98 3.49
C PRO A 172 -27.74 14.22 3.12
N LYS A 173 -27.22 15.45 3.30
CA LYS A 173 -27.93 16.71 2.99
C LYS A 173 -26.98 17.82 2.53
N PRO A 174 -26.30 17.73 1.37
CA PRO A 174 -25.53 18.87 0.89
C PRO A 174 -26.54 19.89 0.32
N LYS A 175 -26.63 21.07 0.93
CA LYS A 175 -27.47 22.18 0.43
C LYS A 175 -26.97 22.70 -0.94
N VAL A 176 -25.72 22.38 -1.28
CA VAL A 176 -25.01 22.70 -2.52
C VAL A 176 -24.08 21.51 -2.84
N ASN A 177 -24.25 20.87 -3.99
CA ASN A 177 -23.51 19.66 -4.41
C ASN A 177 -22.24 19.95 -5.24
N THR A 178 -21.67 21.15 -5.13
CA THR A 178 -20.43 21.48 -5.87
C THR A 178 -19.23 20.81 -5.20
N LEU A 179 -18.25 20.41 -6.00
CA LEU A 179 -17.00 19.80 -5.58
C LEU A 179 -16.31 20.53 -4.41
N GLY A 180 -16.15 21.86 -4.52
CA GLY A 180 -15.48 22.68 -3.51
C GLY A 180 -16.15 22.60 -2.13
N HIS A 181 -17.48 22.56 -2.07
CA HIS A 181 -18.20 22.44 -0.79
C HIS A 181 -17.99 21.08 -0.11
N ILE A 182 -17.82 20.00 -0.88
CA ILE A 182 -17.54 18.66 -0.32
C ILE A 182 -16.14 18.62 0.29
N LEU A 183 -15.14 19.12 -0.45
CA LEU A 183 -13.76 19.19 0.01
C LEU A 183 -13.61 20.12 1.22
N GLN A 184 -14.24 21.30 1.20
CA GLN A 184 -14.29 22.21 2.36
C GLN A 184 -14.95 21.55 3.57
N TRP A 185 -16.06 20.83 3.36
CA TRP A 185 -16.71 20.11 4.45
C TRP A 185 -15.79 19.06 5.09
N LEU A 186 -15.09 18.25 4.29
CA LEU A 186 -14.14 17.26 4.80
C LEU A 186 -12.99 17.93 5.55
N ARG A 187 -12.41 18.99 4.97
CA ARG A 187 -11.36 19.79 5.58
C ARG A 187 -11.76 20.37 6.93
N ASP A 188 -12.92 21.01 7.00
CA ASP A 188 -13.40 21.67 8.21
C ASP A 188 -13.84 20.64 9.26
N THR A 189 -14.39 19.50 8.83
CA THR A 189 -14.68 18.36 9.72
C THR A 189 -13.39 17.80 10.32
N ALA A 190 -12.32 17.70 9.53
CA ALA A 190 -11.01 17.28 10.02
C ALA A 190 -10.43 18.26 11.04
N LYS A 191 -10.49 19.58 10.78
CA LYS A 191 -10.12 20.61 11.76
C LYS A 191 -10.88 20.45 13.08
N ASN A 192 -12.19 20.23 13.01
CA ASN A 192 -13.00 20.04 14.19
C ASN A 192 -12.60 18.76 14.96
N LYS A 193 -12.35 17.66 14.26
CA LYS A 193 -11.93 16.39 14.86
C LYS A 193 -10.56 16.46 15.54
N ALA A 194 -9.63 17.24 14.99
CA ALA A 194 -8.33 17.47 15.61
C ALA A 194 -8.42 18.33 16.91
N ASN A 195 -9.41 19.22 16.97
CA ASN A 195 -9.61 20.15 18.10
C ASN A 195 -10.57 19.62 19.19
N GLU A 196 -11.19 18.46 19.01
CA GLU A 196 -12.06 17.84 20.02
C GLU A 196 -11.24 17.56 21.30
N VAL A 197 -11.55 18.28 22.38
CA VAL A 197 -10.90 18.15 23.69
C VAL A 197 -11.38 16.86 24.37
N GLU A 198 -10.88 15.72 23.91
CA GLU A 198 -10.95 14.49 24.68
C GLU A 198 -9.67 14.33 25.51
N SER A 199 -9.77 13.63 26.64
CA SER A 199 -8.59 13.26 27.45
C SER A 199 -7.51 12.67 26.54
N LYS A 200 -6.24 13.09 26.69
CA LYS A 200 -5.07 12.58 25.97
C LYS A 200 -4.91 11.06 26.14
N ASN A 201 -5.72 10.30 25.42
CA ASN A 201 -5.75 8.84 25.38
C ASN A 201 -5.43 8.38 23.95
N ASP A 202 -5.28 7.08 23.76
CA ASP A 202 -4.94 6.50 22.45
C ASP A 202 -5.96 6.85 21.35
N ASN A 203 -7.23 7.06 21.73
CA ASN A 203 -8.28 7.45 20.80
C ASN A 203 -8.13 8.92 20.33
N PHE A 204 -7.62 9.83 21.17
CA PHE A 204 -7.25 11.17 20.72
C PHE A 204 -6.11 11.14 19.69
N LYS A 205 -5.05 10.36 19.95
CA LYS A 205 -3.91 10.22 19.02
C LYS A 205 -4.35 9.64 17.67
N TYR A 206 -5.19 8.60 17.69
CA TYR A 206 -5.83 8.02 16.51
C TYR A 206 -6.56 9.08 15.67
N ARG A 207 -7.47 9.85 16.30
CA ARG A 207 -8.26 10.89 15.61
C ARG A 207 -7.37 12.00 15.06
N SER A 208 -6.39 12.45 15.83
CA SER A 208 -5.44 13.51 15.44
C SER A 208 -4.67 13.12 14.17
N ILE A 209 -4.12 11.90 14.11
CA ILE A 209 -3.40 11.38 12.94
C ILE A 209 -4.29 11.38 11.70
N CYS A 210 -5.48 10.77 11.81
CA CYS A 210 -6.43 10.66 10.70
C CYS A 210 -6.93 12.04 10.23
N ALA A 211 -7.24 12.93 11.17
CA ALA A 211 -7.71 14.28 10.89
C ALA A 211 -6.63 15.13 10.21
N ASN A 212 -5.38 15.05 10.67
CA ASN A 212 -4.27 15.79 10.08
C ASN A 212 -4.12 15.43 8.60
N LEU A 213 -4.10 14.14 8.25
CA LEU A 213 -3.94 13.73 6.86
C LEU A 213 -5.14 14.12 5.99
N MET A 214 -6.38 13.90 6.47
CA MET A 214 -7.58 14.34 5.75
C MET A 214 -7.55 15.84 5.45
N TYR A 215 -7.16 16.65 6.44
CA TYR A 215 -6.99 18.10 6.24
C TYR A 215 -5.96 18.42 5.17
N ARG A 216 -4.76 17.83 5.26
CA ARG A 216 -3.67 18.18 4.34
C ARG A 216 -3.99 17.77 2.91
N ILE A 217 -4.57 16.59 2.69
CA ILE A 217 -5.01 16.14 1.37
C ILE A 217 -6.11 17.04 0.81
N THR A 218 -7.17 17.30 1.60
CA THR A 218 -8.30 18.11 1.11
C THR A 218 -7.92 19.56 0.82
N GLU A 219 -7.06 20.16 1.64
CA GLU A 219 -6.51 21.50 1.38
C GLU A 219 -5.59 21.51 0.15
N THR A 220 -4.75 20.47 -0.02
CA THR A 220 -3.90 20.32 -1.22
C THR A 220 -4.73 20.27 -2.50
N ILE A 221 -5.78 19.46 -2.50
CA ILE A 221 -6.72 19.34 -3.60
C ILE A 221 -7.44 20.68 -3.85
N LEU A 222 -7.89 21.38 -2.80
CA LEU A 222 -8.52 22.71 -2.96
C LEU A 222 -7.57 23.74 -3.57
N LEU A 223 -6.29 23.76 -3.17
CA LEU A 223 -5.29 24.68 -3.69
C LEU A 223 -5.00 24.43 -5.18
N SER A 224 -4.94 23.18 -5.62
CA SER A 224 -4.73 22.87 -7.04
C SER A 224 -5.92 23.29 -7.92
N TYR A 225 -7.14 23.31 -7.36
CA TYR A 225 -8.33 23.80 -8.07
C TYR A 225 -8.42 25.31 -8.16
N HIS A 226 -7.99 26.05 -7.13
CA HIS A 226 -8.05 27.53 -7.16
C HIS A 226 -7.14 28.17 -8.23
N GLY A 227 -6.19 27.42 -8.80
CA GLY A 227 -5.33 27.88 -9.89
C GLY A 227 -5.88 27.66 -11.31
N ASN A 228 -6.89 26.81 -11.47
CA ASN A 228 -7.49 26.49 -12.77
C ASN A 228 -8.89 27.12 -12.87
N ASN A 229 -9.13 27.93 -13.90
CA ASN A 229 -10.39 28.67 -14.09
C ASN A 229 -11.59 27.78 -14.47
N ASP A 230 -11.40 26.48 -14.67
CA ASP A 230 -12.43 25.52 -15.06
C ASP A 230 -12.95 24.74 -13.85
N GLU A 231 -14.28 24.67 -13.69
CA GLU A 231 -14.94 23.84 -12.69
C GLU A 231 -14.76 22.35 -13.02
N ILE A 232 -13.88 21.66 -12.28
CA ILE A 232 -13.69 20.22 -12.39
C ILE A 232 -14.92 19.47 -11.83
N SER A 233 -15.38 18.45 -12.56
CA SER A 233 -16.52 17.61 -12.20
C SER A 233 -16.19 16.63 -11.07
N GLN A 234 -17.22 16.07 -10.43
CA GLN A 234 -17.00 15.03 -9.41
C GLN A 234 -16.41 13.76 -10.04
N GLU A 235 -16.81 13.43 -11.28
CA GLU A 235 -16.31 12.29 -12.05
C GLU A 235 -14.81 12.42 -12.34
N GLU A 236 -14.34 13.61 -12.69
CA GLU A 236 -12.92 13.89 -12.90
C GLU A 236 -12.12 13.82 -11.59
N LEU A 237 -12.63 14.38 -10.48
CA LEU A 237 -11.97 14.20 -9.18
C LEU A 237 -11.94 12.71 -8.79
N PHE A 238 -13.02 11.96 -9.01
CA PHE A 238 -13.05 10.53 -8.70
C PHE A 238 -12.00 9.76 -9.51
N ALA A 239 -11.84 10.07 -10.80
CA ALA A 239 -10.80 9.48 -11.64
C ALA A 239 -9.40 9.85 -11.14
N LEU A 240 -9.17 11.12 -10.77
CA LEU A 240 -7.92 11.59 -10.20
C LEU A 240 -7.57 10.85 -8.89
N LEU A 241 -8.53 10.75 -7.97
CA LEU A 241 -8.34 10.02 -6.71
C LEU A 241 -8.08 8.54 -6.95
N SER A 242 -8.80 7.91 -7.88
CA SER A 242 -8.61 6.49 -8.22
C SER A 242 -7.20 6.25 -8.79
N SER A 243 -6.72 7.15 -9.64
CA SER A 243 -5.36 7.10 -10.20
C SER A 243 -4.29 7.31 -9.11
N MET A 244 -4.47 8.28 -8.20
CA MET A 244 -3.57 8.47 -7.06
C MET A 244 -3.50 7.23 -6.15
N ILE A 245 -4.66 6.64 -5.85
CA ILE A 245 -4.75 5.40 -5.07
C ILE A 245 -4.00 4.27 -5.78
N ALA A 246 -4.18 4.13 -7.09
CA ALA A 246 -3.49 3.12 -7.89
C ALA A 246 -1.97 3.32 -7.91
N ASP A 247 -1.49 4.55 -8.03
CA ASP A 247 -0.06 4.90 -7.99
C ASP A 247 0.55 4.59 -6.62
N ILE A 248 -0.14 4.92 -5.52
CA ILE A 248 0.30 4.62 -4.16
C ILE A 248 0.35 3.10 -3.92
N LEU A 249 -0.66 2.36 -4.38
CA LEU A 249 -0.65 0.89 -4.34
C LEU A 249 0.52 0.34 -5.17
N ALA A 250 0.68 0.81 -6.41
CA ALA A 250 1.75 0.36 -7.29
C ALA A 250 3.13 0.58 -6.65
N ALA A 251 3.39 1.77 -6.11
CA ALA A 251 4.64 2.10 -5.41
C ALA A 251 4.87 1.22 -4.17
N CYS A 252 3.86 1.06 -3.31
CA CYS A 252 3.98 0.23 -2.13
C CYS A 252 4.30 -1.24 -2.49
N LEU A 253 3.65 -1.78 -3.52
CA LEU A 253 3.72 -3.20 -3.88
C LEU A 253 5.00 -3.58 -4.64
N THR A 254 5.82 -2.61 -5.07
CA THR A 254 7.18 -2.91 -5.58
C THR A 254 8.07 -3.55 -4.51
N ASN A 255 7.71 -3.38 -3.23
CA ASN A 255 8.40 -3.98 -2.08
C ASN A 255 8.03 -5.45 -1.83
N LEU A 256 7.03 -6.02 -2.52
CA LEU A 256 6.61 -7.42 -2.32
C LEU A 256 7.73 -8.45 -2.48
N PRO A 257 8.63 -8.36 -3.49
CA PRO A 257 9.75 -9.29 -3.62
C PRO A 257 10.65 -9.31 -2.38
N GLN A 258 10.93 -8.15 -1.78
CA GLN A 258 11.73 -8.05 -0.56
C GLN A 258 11.01 -8.68 0.63
N VAL A 259 9.70 -8.43 0.78
CA VAL A 259 8.88 -9.05 1.82
C VAL A 259 8.88 -10.58 1.70
N ILE A 260 8.72 -11.11 0.49
CA ILE A 260 8.76 -12.55 0.20
C ILE A 260 10.14 -13.11 0.57
N ALA A 261 11.22 -12.44 0.13
CA ALA A 261 12.58 -12.85 0.44
C ALA A 261 12.83 -12.89 1.96
N MET A 262 12.41 -11.87 2.71
CA MET A 262 12.56 -11.85 4.17
C MET A 262 11.84 -13.00 4.86
N LYS A 263 10.64 -13.37 4.38
CA LYS A 263 9.91 -14.54 4.91
C LYS A 263 10.64 -15.86 4.66
N CYS A 264 11.34 -16.00 3.54
CA CYS A 264 12.16 -17.18 3.26
C CYS A 264 13.37 -17.31 4.20
N HIS A 265 13.86 -16.21 4.76
CA HIS A 265 15.03 -16.16 5.65
C HIS A 265 14.68 -16.13 7.13
N GLU A 266 13.55 -16.73 7.54
CA GLU A 266 13.17 -16.83 8.96
C GLU A 266 14.24 -17.60 9.77
N ASN A 267 14.75 -16.94 10.79
CA ASN A 267 15.87 -17.43 11.60
C ASN A 267 15.41 -18.43 12.66
N ALA A 268 14.18 -18.27 13.17
CA ALA A 268 13.58 -19.20 14.11
C ALA A 268 13.21 -20.52 13.40
N ILE A 269 13.94 -21.59 13.71
CA ILE A 269 13.76 -22.92 13.08
C ILE A 269 12.32 -23.40 13.22
N GLU A 270 11.71 -23.17 14.38
CA GLU A 270 10.33 -23.55 14.71
C GLU A 270 9.28 -22.78 13.89
N LYS A 271 9.64 -21.63 13.29
CA LYS A 271 8.75 -20.83 12.43
C LYS A 271 9.06 -20.98 10.94
N ARG A 272 10.26 -21.46 10.60
CA ARG A 272 10.79 -21.45 9.24
C ARG A 272 9.88 -22.15 8.23
N GLU A 273 9.37 -23.34 8.54
CA GLU A 273 8.49 -24.08 7.63
C GLU A 273 7.19 -23.32 7.34
N ALA A 274 6.55 -22.76 8.37
CA ALA A 274 5.34 -21.95 8.21
C ALA A 274 5.62 -20.66 7.43
N SER A 275 6.77 -20.03 7.68
CA SER A 275 7.18 -18.80 6.99
C SER A 275 7.45 -19.04 5.50
N VAL A 276 8.15 -20.12 5.15
CA VAL A 276 8.41 -20.50 3.74
C VAL A 276 7.11 -20.83 3.02
N ARG A 277 6.18 -21.55 3.67
CA ARG A 277 4.85 -21.80 3.09
C ARG A 277 4.08 -20.50 2.85
N ALA A 278 4.11 -19.56 3.80
CA ALA A 278 3.49 -18.25 3.64
C ALA A 278 4.14 -17.43 2.52
N ALA A 279 5.47 -17.50 2.36
CA ALA A 279 6.20 -16.85 1.27
C ALA A 279 5.80 -17.42 -0.10
N ALA A 280 5.69 -18.75 -0.21
CA ALA A 280 5.26 -19.42 -1.44
C ALA A 280 3.81 -19.10 -1.82
N GLN A 281 2.90 -19.07 -0.84
CA GLN A 281 1.52 -18.64 -1.04
C GLN A 281 1.46 -17.18 -1.53
N LEU A 282 2.17 -16.27 -0.84
CA LEU A 282 2.23 -14.85 -1.20
C LEU A 282 2.80 -14.64 -2.60
N LEU A 283 3.87 -15.37 -2.95
CA LEU A 283 4.47 -15.32 -4.28
C LEU A 283 3.42 -15.66 -5.33
N GLY A 284 2.74 -16.80 -5.20
CA GLY A 284 1.72 -17.21 -6.18
C GLY A 284 0.56 -16.22 -6.30
N GLU A 285 0.03 -15.72 -5.17
CA GLU A 285 -1.04 -14.71 -5.16
C GLU A 285 -0.64 -13.38 -5.83
N THR A 286 0.65 -13.03 -5.81
CA THR A 286 1.14 -11.72 -6.24
C THR A 286 2.01 -11.75 -7.50
N THR A 287 2.25 -12.93 -8.11
CA THR A 287 3.10 -13.07 -9.30
C THR A 287 2.74 -12.08 -10.40
N HIS A 288 1.46 -11.92 -10.75
CA HIS A 288 1.07 -10.97 -11.80
C HIS A 288 1.23 -9.51 -11.40
N ILE A 289 1.02 -9.17 -10.13
CA ILE A 289 1.31 -7.82 -9.61
C ILE A 289 2.79 -7.54 -9.78
N ILE A 290 3.66 -8.41 -9.27
CA ILE A 290 5.12 -8.27 -9.33
C ILE A 290 5.57 -8.10 -10.78
N ASN A 291 5.14 -8.98 -11.68
CA ASN A 291 5.50 -8.92 -13.09
C ASN A 291 5.03 -7.61 -13.76
N SER A 292 3.82 -7.13 -13.42
CA SER A 292 3.29 -5.88 -13.97
C SER A 292 4.01 -4.62 -13.48
N LEU A 293 4.63 -4.68 -12.30
CA LEU A 293 5.36 -3.56 -11.70
C LEU A 293 6.85 -3.57 -12.09
N GLN A 294 7.45 -4.74 -12.34
CA GLN A 294 8.87 -4.86 -12.72
C GLN A 294 9.23 -4.17 -14.03
N VAL A 295 8.27 -4.02 -14.94
CA VAL A 295 8.48 -3.31 -16.22
C VAL A 295 8.48 -1.79 -16.08
N ARG A 296 8.14 -1.26 -14.89
CA ARG A 296 8.08 0.17 -14.63
C ARG A 296 9.43 0.68 -14.16
N GLU A 297 9.79 1.88 -14.59
CA GLU A 297 10.98 2.57 -14.11
C GLU A 297 10.76 3.01 -12.65
N LEU A 298 11.58 2.49 -11.75
CA LEU A 298 11.53 2.81 -10.32
C LEU A 298 12.38 4.04 -10.02
N PRO A 299 12.05 4.81 -8.97
CA PRO A 299 12.92 5.87 -8.49
C PRO A 299 14.28 5.28 -8.08
N SER A 300 15.37 6.04 -8.27
CA SER A 300 16.72 5.61 -7.89
C SER A 300 16.96 5.73 -6.38
N LEU A 301 16.07 5.14 -5.59
CA LEU A 301 16.14 5.03 -4.14
C LEU A 301 16.84 3.72 -3.74
N ASN A 302 17.43 3.71 -2.55
CA ASN A 302 17.94 2.45 -2.01
C ASN A 302 16.77 1.49 -1.68
N PRO A 303 16.98 0.16 -1.73
CA PRO A 303 15.92 -0.80 -1.45
C PRO A 303 15.23 -0.63 -0.09
N ASP A 304 15.97 -0.20 0.93
CA ASP A 304 15.43 0.09 2.26
C ASP A 304 14.63 1.41 2.32
N GLU A 305 14.85 2.32 1.39
CA GLU A 305 14.09 3.58 1.28
C GLU A 305 12.79 3.41 0.50
N LEU A 306 12.71 2.47 -0.44
CA LEU A 306 11.50 2.16 -1.21
C LEU A 306 10.31 1.73 -0.34
N ALA A 307 10.59 1.29 0.89
CA ALA A 307 9.56 0.94 1.84
C ALA A 307 8.80 2.15 2.41
N PHE A 308 9.36 3.37 2.35
CA PHE A 308 8.80 4.55 3.02
C PHE A 308 8.19 5.54 2.03
N ILE A 309 6.88 5.79 2.13
CA ILE A 309 6.18 6.72 1.23
C ILE A 309 6.79 8.13 1.24
N ASP A 310 7.29 8.61 2.37
CA ASP A 310 7.93 9.93 2.45
C ASP A 310 9.24 10.01 1.65
N LYS A 311 9.96 8.89 1.49
CA LYS A 311 11.16 8.81 0.65
C LYS A 311 10.81 8.90 -0.83
N TRP A 312 9.74 8.21 -1.25
CA TRP A 312 9.20 8.36 -2.60
C TRP A 312 8.78 9.79 -2.88
N ARG A 313 8.07 10.42 -1.95
CA ARG A 313 7.62 11.81 -2.08
C ARG A 313 8.78 12.78 -2.22
N ALA A 314 9.80 12.65 -1.36
CA ALA A 314 10.99 13.49 -1.42
C ALA A 314 11.70 13.35 -2.77
N TYR A 315 11.89 12.13 -3.26
CA TYR A 315 12.51 11.87 -4.56
C TYR A 315 11.69 12.41 -5.73
N LEU A 316 10.37 12.25 -5.73
CA LEU A 316 9.52 12.70 -6.83
C LEU A 316 9.37 14.24 -6.86
N SER A 317 9.41 14.88 -5.69
CA SER A 317 9.35 16.36 -5.59
C SER A 317 10.64 17.03 -6.04
N ASP A 318 11.78 16.36 -5.87
CA ASP A 318 13.10 16.82 -6.31
C ASP A 318 13.95 15.64 -6.78
N PRO A 319 13.86 15.23 -8.06
CA PRO A 319 14.53 14.04 -8.58
C PRO A 319 16.06 14.17 -8.66
N PHE A 320 16.63 15.33 -8.32
CA PHE A 320 18.08 15.59 -8.33
C PHE A 320 18.50 16.47 -7.13
N PRO A 321 18.67 15.90 -5.93
CA PRO A 321 19.20 16.65 -4.77
C PRO A 321 20.67 17.05 -4.91
#